data_AF-A0A0G0M6M1-F1
#
_entry.id   AF-A0A0G0M6M1-F1
#
_cell.length_a   1.000
_cell.length_b   1.000
_cell.length_c   1.000
_cell.angle_alpha   90.00
_cell.angle_beta   90.00
_cell.angle_gamma   90.00
#
_symmetry.space_group_name_H-M   'P 1'
#
loop_
_entity.id
_entity.type
_entity.pdbx_description
1 polymer ?
#
loop_
_entity_poly.entity_id
_entity_poly.type
_entity_poly.pdbx_seq_one_letter_code
_entity_poly.pdbx_strand_id
1 'polypeptide(L)'
;MDKELNWSEKEIKEIGSRIVGLREDQIAALITISGVEFDFKDIENVVADIKTNKEKSGHLEIVICEADTKESLLWWLEFFEKHSK
;
A
#
# COMPACT_ATOMS: atom_id res chain seq x y z
N MET A 1 -8.25 -17.13 -9.29
CA MET A 1 -9.46 -16.79 -8.49
C MET A 1 -9.03 -15.56 -7.75
N ASP A 2 -9.31 -14.42 -8.35
CA ASP A 2 -8.75 -13.13 -7.95
C ASP A 2 -9.32 -12.78 -6.59
N LYS A 3 -8.43 -12.60 -5.63
CA LYS A 3 -8.78 -12.50 -4.22
C LYS A 3 -8.88 -11.03 -3.84
N GLU A 4 -9.71 -10.27 -4.56
CA GLU A 4 -9.96 -8.87 -4.24
C GLU A 4 -10.46 -8.75 -2.80
N LEU A 5 -9.76 -7.97 -1.98
CA LEU A 5 -10.17 -7.68 -0.62
C LEU A 5 -11.37 -6.71 -0.65
N ASN A 6 -12.51 -7.16 -0.14
CA ASN A 6 -13.69 -6.30 -0.03
C ASN A 6 -13.51 -5.23 1.07
N TRP A 7 -13.04 -4.05 0.70
CA TRP A 7 -12.97 -2.87 1.57
C TRP A 7 -14.14 -1.91 1.31
N SER A 8 -14.61 -1.22 2.35
CA SER A 8 -15.47 -0.06 2.16
C SER A 8 -14.66 1.14 1.65
N GLU A 9 -15.32 2.06 0.95
CA GLU A 9 -14.67 3.31 0.50
C GLU A 9 -14.02 4.09 1.65
N LYS A 10 -14.60 4.02 2.85
CA LYS A 10 -14.05 4.64 4.05
C LYS A 10 -12.74 3.98 4.47
N GLU A 11 -12.70 2.65 4.51
CA GLU A 11 -11.48 1.91 4.84
C GLU A 11 -10.38 2.17 3.80
N ILE A 12 -10.70 2.18 2.50
CA ILE A 12 -9.72 2.48 1.45
C ILE A 12 -9.12 3.87 1.66
N LYS A 13 -9.93 4.89 1.96
CA LYS A 13 -9.44 6.24 2.24
C LYS A 13 -8.55 6.32 3.48
N GLU A 14 -8.96 5.65 4.57
CA GLU A 14 -8.19 5.63 5.82
C GLU A 14 -6.85 4.92 5.63
N ILE A 15 -6.86 3.73 5.02
CA ILE A 15 -5.65 2.95 4.72
C ILE A 15 -4.75 3.70 3.74
N GLY A 16 -5.33 4.29 2.69
CA GLY A 16 -4.58 5.06 1.70
C GLY A 16 -3.86 6.25 2.32
N SER A 17 -4.53 6.99 3.20
CA SER A 17 -3.92 8.11 3.93
C SER A 17 -2.73 7.64 4.79
N ARG A 18 -2.84 6.46 5.40
CA ARG A 18 -1.77 5.84 6.20
C ARG A 18 -0.57 5.46 5.34
N ILE A 19 -0.78 4.78 4.22
CA ILE A 19 0.28 4.41 3.26
C ILE A 19 1.02 5.65 2.76
N VAL A 20 0.30 6.70 2.35
CA VAL A 20 0.89 7.96 1.87
C VAL A 20 1.80 8.61 2.93
N GLY A 21 1.48 8.41 4.21
CA GLY A 21 2.26 8.88 5.35
C GLY A 21 3.58 8.14 5.59
N LEU A 22 3.78 6.97 4.99
CA LEU A 22 5.02 6.21 5.10
C LEU A 22 6.17 6.83 4.30
N ARG A 23 7.40 6.47 4.66
CA ARG A 23 8.59 6.75 3.85
C ARG A 23 8.62 5.86 2.60
N GLU A 24 9.34 6.30 1.59
CA GLU A 24 9.43 5.61 0.29
C GLU A 24 9.95 4.17 0.42
N ASP A 25 10.97 3.94 1.25
CA ASP A 25 11.52 2.62 1.55
C ASP A 25 10.49 1.68 2.19
N GLN A 26 9.64 2.21 3.07
CA GLN A 26 8.57 1.46 3.72
C GLN A 26 7.41 1.16 2.77
N ILE A 27 7.07 2.07 1.85
CA ILE A 27 6.05 1.81 0.83
C ILE A 27 6.55 0.72 -0.12
N ALA A 28 7.80 0.80 -0.58
CA ALA A 28 8.41 -0.25 -1.41
C ALA A 28 8.40 -1.62 -0.71
N ALA A 29 8.76 -1.64 0.58
CA ALA A 29 8.71 -2.85 1.39
C ALA A 29 7.27 -3.37 1.54
N LEU A 30 6.32 -2.49 1.86
CA LEU A 30 4.91 -2.84 2.01
C LEU A 30 4.37 -3.52 0.76
N ILE A 31 4.59 -2.94 -0.42
CA ILE A 31 4.20 -3.49 -1.73
C ILE A 31 4.73 -4.93 -1.90
N THR A 32 6.02 -5.13 -1.58
CA THR A 32 6.70 -6.41 -1.77
C THR A 32 6.21 -7.49 -0.79
N ILE A 33 5.92 -7.11 0.46
CA ILE A 33 5.58 -8.07 1.54
C ILE A 33 4.08 -8.31 1.69
N SER A 34 3.23 -7.40 1.20
CA SER A 34 1.77 -7.55 1.25
C SER A 34 1.24 -8.42 0.11
N GLY A 35 2.11 -8.98 -0.73
CA GLY A 35 1.74 -9.91 -1.81
C GLY A 35 1.31 -9.25 -3.11
N VAL A 36 1.56 -7.94 -3.28
CA VAL A 36 1.15 -7.22 -4.49
C VAL A 36 2.19 -7.47 -5.59
N GLU A 37 1.76 -8.05 -6.72
CA GLU A 37 2.63 -8.49 -7.81
C GLU A 37 3.04 -7.35 -8.76
N PHE A 38 3.85 -6.41 -8.26
CA PHE A 38 4.57 -5.48 -9.14
C PHE A 38 5.96 -6.03 -9.50
N ASP A 39 6.39 -5.81 -10.75
CA ASP A 39 7.78 -6.08 -11.15
C ASP A 39 8.73 -5.19 -10.34
N PHE A 40 9.86 -5.74 -9.85
CA PHE A 40 10.85 -4.98 -9.08
C PHE A 40 11.35 -3.70 -9.77
N LYS A 41 11.42 -3.70 -11.11
CA LYS A 41 11.83 -2.54 -11.91
C LYS A 41 10.80 -1.38 -11.85
N ASP A 42 9.55 -1.68 -11.51
CA ASP A 42 8.44 -0.72 -11.51
C ASP A 42 8.11 -0.21 -10.10
N ILE A 43 8.64 -0.84 -9.04
CA ILE A 43 8.38 -0.43 -7.65
C ILE A 43 8.73 1.03 -7.40
N GLU A 44 9.88 1.51 -7.87
CA GLU A 44 10.27 2.93 -7.70
C GLU A 44 9.25 3.87 -8.34
N ASN A 45 8.74 3.52 -9.54
CA ASN A 45 7.72 4.32 -10.22
C ASN A 45 6.38 4.30 -9.47
N VAL A 46 5.99 3.14 -8.95
CA VAL A 46 4.77 2.98 -8.13
C VAL A 46 4.87 3.81 -6.85
N VAL A 47 6.01 3.75 -6.15
CA VAL A 47 6.24 4.55 -4.94
C VAL A 47 6.21 6.04 -5.26
N ALA A 48 6.89 6.47 -6.34
CA ALA A 48 6.88 7.86 -6.78
C ALA A 48 5.47 8.36 -7.12
N ASP A 49 4.66 7.52 -7.78
CA ASP A 49 3.26 7.82 -8.08
C ASP A 49 2.43 7.98 -6.79
N ILE A 50 2.55 7.07 -5.83
CA ILE A 50 1.85 7.14 -4.54
C ILE A 50 2.26 8.41 -3.78
N LYS A 51 3.55 8.78 -3.73
CA LYS A 51 4.00 9.99 -3.02
C LYS A 51 3.55 11.28 -3.71
N THR A 52 3.54 11.30 -5.04
CA THR A 52 3.20 12.48 -5.83
C THR A 52 1.69 12.70 -5.89
N ASN A 53 0.93 11.64 -6.21
CA ASN A 53 -0.50 11.71 -6.45
C ASN A 53 -1.35 11.40 -5.22
N LYS A 54 -0.75 10.83 -4.16
CA LYS A 54 -1.39 10.57 -2.86
C LYS A 54 -2.69 9.78 -3.03
N GLU A 55 -3.80 10.26 -2.47
CA GLU A 55 -5.12 9.63 -2.55
C GLU A 55 -5.70 9.59 -3.97
N LYS A 56 -5.05 10.21 -4.95
CA LYS A 56 -5.41 10.14 -6.38
C LYS A 56 -4.54 9.15 -7.17
N SER A 57 -3.58 8.49 -6.53
CA SER A 57 -2.76 7.45 -7.17
C SER A 57 -3.62 6.23 -7.48
N GLY A 58 -3.63 5.81 -8.75
CA GLY A 58 -4.27 4.55 -9.15
C GLY A 58 -3.55 3.34 -8.55
N HIS A 59 -2.23 3.42 -8.37
CA HIS A 59 -1.47 2.33 -7.76
C HIS A 59 -1.77 2.17 -6.28
N LEU A 60 -2.13 3.25 -5.57
CA LEU A 60 -2.51 3.16 -4.16
C LEU A 60 -3.71 2.24 -3.94
N GLU A 61 -4.74 2.36 -4.79
CA GLU A 61 -5.93 1.50 -4.71
C GLU A 61 -5.58 0.04 -5.01
N ILE A 62 -4.74 -0.20 -6.02
CA ILE A 62 -4.22 -1.54 -6.34
C ILE A 62 -3.50 -2.15 -5.13
N VAL A 63 -2.61 -1.41 -4.47
CA VAL A 63 -1.88 -1.89 -3.29
C VAL A 63 -2.81 -2.28 -2.14
N ILE A 64 -3.93 -1.58 -1.96
CA ILE A 64 -4.90 -1.84 -0.90
C ILE A 64 -5.79 -3.05 -1.21
N CYS A 65 -6.25 -3.16 -2.46
CA CYS A 65 -7.23 -4.15 -2.88
C CYS A 65 -6.59 -5.51 -3.22
N GLU A 66 -5.37 -5.51 -3.75
CA GLU A 66 -4.63 -6.70 -4.19
C GLU A 66 -3.67 -7.26 -3.13
N ALA A 67 -3.71 -6.74 -1.89
CA ALA A 67 -2.94 -7.35 -0.81
C ALA A 67 -3.45 -8.76 -0.50
N ASP A 68 -2.55 -9.69 -0.15
CA ASP A 68 -2.86 -11.10 0.13
C ASP A 68 -3.99 -11.29 1.15
N THR A 69 -3.94 -10.48 2.22
CA THR A 69 -4.95 -10.46 3.29
C THR A 69 -5.04 -9.07 3.91
N LYS A 70 -6.25 -8.72 4.38
CA LYS A 70 -6.47 -7.50 5.17
C LYS A 70 -5.57 -7.41 6.40
N GLU A 71 -5.43 -8.54 7.11
CA GLU A 71 -4.66 -8.63 8.35
C GLU A 71 -3.17 -8.36 8.11
N SER A 72 -2.59 -8.94 7.05
CA SER A 72 -1.18 -8.72 6.70
C SER A 72 -0.91 -7.24 6.39
N LEU A 73 -1.74 -6.63 5.53
CA LEU A 73 -1.61 -5.21 5.17
C LEU A 73 -1.66 -4.30 6.39
N LEU A 74 -2.67 -4.49 7.26
CA LEU A 74 -2.86 -3.67 8.45
C LEU A 74 -1.73 -3.87 9.47
N TRP A 75 -1.25 -5.10 9.64
CA TRP A 75 -0.15 -5.40 10.56
C TRP A 75 1.14 -4.69 10.12
N TRP A 76 1.51 -4.78 8.84
CA TRP A 76 2.70 -4.12 8.30
C TRP A 76 2.59 -2.60 8.35
N LEU A 77 1.40 -2.05 8.06
CA LEU A 77 1.15 -0.62 8.22
C LEU A 77 1.41 -0.15 9.64
N GLU A 78 0.81 -0.81 10.63
CA GLU A 78 1.06 -0.48 12.04
C GLU A 78 2.53 -0.64 12.42
N PHE A 79 3.19 -1.68 11.92
CA PHE A 79 4.60 -1.92 12.19
C PHE A 79 5.46 -0.77 11.64
N PHE A 80 5.24 -0.35 10.40
CA PHE A 80 6.00 0.75 9.79
C PHE A 80 5.71 2.09 10.45
N GLU A 81 4.44 2.40 10.75
CA GLU A 81 4.05 3.62 11.45
C GLU A 81 4.76 3.75 12.81
N LYS A 82 4.85 2.66 13.59
CA LYS A 82 5.55 2.64 14.89
C LYS A 82 7.07 2.86 14.78
N HIS A 83 7.65 2.55 13.63
CA HIS A 83 9.09 2.63 13.38
C HIS A 83 9.48 3.76 12.40
N SER A 84 8.54 4.62 12.05
CA SER A 84 8.79 5.89 11.37
C SER A 84 9.22 6.94 12.40
N LYS A 85 10.54 7.14 12.51
CA LYS A 85 11.16 8.26 13.22
C LYS A 85 11.72 9.26 12.23
#